data_AF-A0A1Y0RDT3-F1
#
_entry.id   AF-A0A1Y0RDT3-F1
#
_cell.length_a   1.000
_cell.length_b   1.000
_cell.length_c   1.000
_cell.angle_alpha   90.00
_cell.angle_beta   90.00
_cell.angle_gamma   90.00
#
_symmetry.space_group_name_H-M   'P 1'
#
loop_
_entity.id
_entity.type
_entity.pdbx_description
1 polymer ?
#
loop_
_entity_poly.entity_id
_entity_poly.type
_entity_poly.pdbx_seq_one_letter_code
_entity_poly.pdbx_strand_id
1 'polypeptide(L)' 'MLLRSTVVQPKVGDKVLILRPAYVAGKIGEVCGREILLEGQSGVRWLIQVDCENIMVSLTPREFERLTQENESL' A
#
# COMPACT_ATOMS: atom_id res chain seq x y z
N MET A 1 7.46 -17.10 7.34
CA MET A 1 7.42 -15.63 7.44
C MET A 1 5.96 -15.21 7.35
N LEU A 2 5.34 -14.83 8.46
CA LEU A 2 3.95 -14.35 8.50
C LEU A 2 3.99 -12.82 8.61
N LEU A 3 3.34 -12.11 7.69
CA LEU A 3 3.24 -10.66 7.73
C LEU A 3 1.97 -10.29 8.51
N ARG A 4 2.10 -9.43 9.52
CA ARG A 4 0.94 -8.88 10.24
C ARG A 4 0.58 -7.52 9.66
N SER A 5 -0.72 -7.28 9.55
CA SER A 5 -1.32 -6.02 9.12
C SER A 5 -1.60 -5.10 10.31
N THR A 6 -1.24 -3.81 10.22
CA THR A 6 -1.56 -2.81 11.26
C THR A 6 -2.12 -1.51 10.64
N VAL A 7 -3.02 -0.83 11.37
CA VAL A 7 -3.54 0.49 10.98
C VAL A 7 -2.53 1.56 11.38
N VAL A 8 -1.48 1.72 10.58
CA VAL A 8 -0.47 2.78 10.73
C VAL A 8 -0.50 3.65 9.48
N GLN A 9 -0.17 4.95 9.63
CA GLN A 9 -0.06 5.85 8.47
C GLN A 9 0.92 5.29 7.43
N PRO A 10 0.51 5.14 6.16
CA PRO A 10 1.38 4.62 5.11
C PRO A 10 2.57 5.55 4.87
N LYS A 11 3.71 4.97 4.49
CA LYS A 11 4.91 5.70 4.04
C LYS A 11 5.41 5.11 2.72
N VAL A 12 6.11 5.93 1.93
CA VAL A 12 6.77 5.46 0.71
C VAL A 12 7.75 4.34 1.05
N GLY A 13 7.73 3.26 0.26
CA GLY A 13 8.50 2.04 0.47
C GLY A 13 7.83 1.01 1.39
N ASP A 14 6.72 1.35 2.06
CA ASP A 14 5.98 0.36 2.84
C ASP A 14 5.40 -0.73 1.90
N LYS A 15 5.59 -1.99 2.28
CA LYS A 15 4.86 -3.11 1.69
C LYS A 15 3.45 -3.18 2.27
N VAL A 16 2.47 -3.42 1.41
CA VAL A 16 1.06 -3.43 1.78
C VAL A 16 0.34 -4.65 1.19
N LEU A 17 -0.62 -5.19 1.94
CA LEU A 17 -1.61 -6.13 1.43
C LEU A 17 -2.80 -5.34 0.90
N ILE A 18 -3.12 -5.52 -0.38
CA ILE A 18 -4.25 -4.84 -1.01
C ILE A 18 -5.54 -5.60 -0.65
N LEU A 19 -6.52 -4.91 -0.07
CA LEU A 19 -7.81 -5.48 0.29
C LEU A 19 -8.85 -5.28 -0.83
N ARG A 20 -8.73 -4.17 -1.56
CA ARG A 20 -9.63 -3.77 -2.67
C ARG A 20 -8.86 -2.91 -3.68
N PRO A 21 -9.36 -2.77 -4.92
CA PRO A 21 -10.51 -3.45 -5.53
C PRO A 21 -10.25 -4.93 -5.86
N ALA A 22 -11.29 -5.68 -6.22
CA ALA A 22 -11.24 -7.14 -6.36
C ALA A 22 -10.16 -7.66 -7.33
N TYR A 23 -9.82 -6.92 -8.39
CA TYR A 23 -8.82 -7.36 -9.39
C TYR A 23 -7.37 -7.33 -8.88
N VAL A 24 -7.12 -6.64 -7.75
CA VAL A 24 -5.82 -6.60 -7.07
C VAL A 24 -5.90 -7.05 -5.60
N ALA A 25 -7.08 -7.41 -5.12
CA ALA A 25 -7.27 -7.88 -3.75
C ALA A 25 -6.44 -9.14 -3.49
N GLY A 26 -5.81 -9.21 -2.31
CA GLY A 26 -4.90 -10.29 -1.91
C GLY A 26 -3.47 -10.15 -2.44
N LYS A 27 -3.19 -9.20 -3.35
CA LYS A 27 -1.84 -8.96 -3.85
C LYS A 27 -1.03 -8.08 -2.90
N ILE A 28 0.29 -8.24 -2.98
CA ILE A 28 1.25 -7.35 -2.32
C ILE A 28 1.62 -6.23 -3.27
N GLY A 29 1.72 -5.02 -2.71
CA GLY A 29 2.27 -3.87 -3.42
C GLY A 29 3.18 -3.05 -2.54
N GLU A 30 3.80 -2.06 -3.17
CA GLU A 30 4.66 -1.07 -2.53
C GLU A 30 4.08 0.33 -2.68
N VAL A 31 4.09 1.10 -1.60
CA VAL A 31 3.65 2.49 -1.62
C VAL A 31 4.71 3.33 -2.34
N CYS A 32 4.34 3.92 -3.48
CA CYS A 32 5.24 4.78 -4.27
C CYS A 32 5.10 6.26 -3.90
N GLY A 33 3.95 6.67 -3.38
CA GLY A 33 3.69 8.08 -3.10
C GLY A 33 2.24 8.37 -2.76
N ARG A 34 1.98 9.61 -2.36
CA ARG A 34 0.62 10.13 -2.20
C ARG A 34 0.14 10.69 -3.53
N GLU A 35 -1.12 10.47 -3.87
CA GLU A 35 -1.71 11.05 -5.09
C GLU A 35 -1.73 12.58 -4.96
N ILE A 36 -1.19 13.28 -5.96
CA ILE A 36 -1.20 14.75 -6.02
C ILE A 36 -2.27 15.14 -7.04
N LEU A 37 -3.27 15.90 -6.61
CA LEU A 37 -4.28 16.46 -7.50
C LEU A 37 -3.74 17.74 -8.15
N LEU A 38 -4.22 18.06 -9.35
CA LEU A 38 -3.94 19.33 -10.01
C LEU A 38 -4.31 20.47 -9.02
N GLU A 39 -3.43 21.47 -8.90
CA GLU A 39 -3.35 22.49 -7.83
C GLU A 39 -2.47 22.14 -6.60
N GLY A 40 -1.76 21.01 -6.61
CA GLY A 40 -0.75 20.70 -5.58
C GLY A 40 -1.35 20.26 -4.24
N GLN A 41 -2.66 20.05 -4.18
CA GLN A 41 -3.31 19.45 -3.03
C GLN A 41 -3.05 17.94 -3.03
N SER A 42 -2.46 17.43 -1.94
CA SER A 42 -2.29 15.99 -1.77
C SER A 42 -3.65 15.34 -1.49
N GLY A 43 -4.07 14.41 -2.34
CA GLY A 43 -5.28 13.61 -2.14
C GLY A 43 -5.18 12.70 -0.92
N VAL A 44 -6.30 12.11 -0.50
CA VAL A 44 -6.30 11.09 0.58
C VAL A 44 -5.74 9.74 0.09
N ARG A 45 -5.58 9.59 -1.22
CA ARG A 45 -5.20 8.36 -1.90
C ARG A 45 -3.69 8.21 -2.03
N TRP A 46 -3.27 6.96 -2.14
CA TRP A 46 -1.88 6.51 -2.25
C TRP A 46 -1.69 5.74 -3.55
N LEU A 47 -0.58 6.01 -4.22
CA LEU A 47 -0.12 5.27 -5.38
C LEU A 47 0.62 4.03 -4.91
N ILE A 48 0.15 2.86 -5.32
CA ILE A 48 0.72 1.57 -4.99
C ILE A 48 1.07 0.83 -6.28
N GLN A 49 2.33 0.43 -6.41
CA GLN A 49 2.78 -0.46 -7.47
C GLN A 49 2.58 -1.91 -7.02
N VAL A 50 1.92 -2.72 -7.83
CA VAL A 50 1.65 -4.13 -7.52
C VAL A 50 2.90 -4.95 -7.88
N ASP A 51 3.47 -5.72 -6.95
CA ASP A 51 4.82 -6.31 -7.12
C ASP A 51 4.95 -7.24 -8.33
N CYS A 52 3.90 -7.99 -8.67
CA CYS A 52 3.93 -8.99 -9.74
C CYS A 52 3.32 -8.51 -11.07
N GLU A 53 2.87 -7.26 -11.14
CA GLU A 53 2.13 -6.73 -12.30
C GLU A 53 2.61 -5.32 -12.65
N ASN A 54 2.65 -4.99 -13.95
CA ASN A 54 2.96 -3.62 -14.38
C ASN A 54 1.74 -2.70 -14.24
N ILE A 55 1.14 -2.69 -13.04
CA ILE A 55 -0.07 -1.96 -12.70
C ILE A 55 0.22 -1.07 -11.48
N MET A 56 -0.18 0.20 -11.59
CA MET A 56 -0.23 1.14 -10.48
C MET A 56 -1.69 1.43 -10.14
N VAL A 57 -2.02 1.40 -8.86
CA VAL A 57 -3.37 1.70 -8.36
C VAL A 57 -3.35 2.87 -7.40
N SER A 58 -4.42 3.67 -7.45
CA SER A 58 -4.70 4.75 -6.51
C SER A 58 -5.70 4.25 -5.47
N LEU A 59 -5.28 4.09 -4.21
CA LEU A 59 -6.07 3.49 -3.12
C LEU A 59 -6.16 4.41 -1.91
N THR A 60 -7.31 4.38 -1.24
CA THR A 60 -7.48 5.01 0.08
C THR A 60 -6.89 4.13 1.18
N PRO A 61 -6.55 4.68 2.36
CA PRO A 61 -6.00 3.90 3.48
C PRO A 61 -6.90 2.78 4.03
N ARG A 62 -8.16 2.67 3.59
CA ARG A 62 -9.09 1.59 3.96
C ARG A 62 -9.05 0.41 2.99
N GLU A 63 -8.38 0.57 1.86
CA GLU A 63 -8.35 -0.41 0.76
C GLU A 63 -7.06 -1.25 0.78
N PHE A 64 -6.16 -1.00 1.72
CA PHE A 64 -4.94 -1.76 1.93
C PHE A 64 -4.52 -1.73 3.40
N GLU A 65 -3.67 -2.67 3.78
CA GLU A 65 -3.08 -2.76 5.11
C GLU A 65 -1.56 -2.79 5.01
N ARG A 66 -0.89 -2.04 5.89
CA ARG A 66 0.57 -2.01 5.97
C ARG A 66 1.09 -3.29 6.62
N LEU A 67 2.04 -3.92 5.94
CA LEU A 67 2.72 -5.11 6.42
C LEU A 67 3.92 -4.73 7.27
N THR A 68 4.01 -5.28 8.48
CA THR A 68 5.21 -5.17 9.32
C THR A 68 6.01 -6.46 9.25
N GLN A 69 7.32 -6.36 9.00
CA GLN A 69 8.21 -7.48 9.28
C GLN A 69 8.30 -7.64 10.80
N GLU A 70 8.01 -8.84 11.32
CA GLU A 70 8.52 -9.21 12.63
C GLU A 70 10.05 -9.30 12.49
N ASN A 71 10.78 -8.45 13.21
CA ASN A 71 12.17 -8.76 13.51
C ASN A 71 12.13 -10.02 14.38
N GLU A 72 12.41 -11.18 13.80
CA GLU A 72 12.97 -12.27 14.59
C GLU A 72 14.37 -11.81 15.01
N SER A 73 14.44 -11.16 16.17
CA SER A 73 15.70 -10.94 16.87
C SER A 73 16.26 -12.31 17.21
N LEU A 74 17.30 -12.73 16.46
CA LEU A 74 18.22 -13.80 16.86
C LEU A 74 18.97 -13.41 18.14
#